data_AF-U1WMK3-F1
#
_entry.id   AF-U1WMK3-F1
#
_cell.length_a   1.000
_cell.length_b   1.000
_cell.length_c   1.000
_cell.angle_alpha   90.00
_cell.angle_beta   90.00
_cell.angle_gamma   90.00
#
_symmetry.space_group_name_H-M   'P 1'
#
loop_
_entity.id
_entity.type
_entity.pdbx_description
1 polymer ?
#
loop_
_entity_poly.entity_id
_entity_poly.type
_entity_poly.pdbx_seq_one_letter_code
_entity_poly.pdbx_strand_id
1 'polypeptide(L)' 'MLSVWHRGWGHYHVWYIDLYRAAGHERKQSGELNHHFERFNHHVGCLLALEQKESVYNK' A
#
# COMPACT_ATOMS: atom_id res chain seq x y z
N MET A 1 -5.10 13.16 -6.86
CA MET A 1 -5.23 11.94 -7.71
C MET A 1 -4.55 10.74 -7.04
N LEU A 2 -3.38 10.95 -6.43
CA LEU A 2 -2.59 9.93 -5.75
C LEU A 2 -3.32 9.22 -4.60
N SER A 3 -4.12 9.95 -3.81
CA SER A 3 -4.88 9.40 -2.67
C SER A 3 -5.96 8.38 -3.09
N VAL A 4 -6.71 8.67 -4.16
CA VAL A 4 -7.75 7.76 -4.68
C VAL A 4 -7.11 6.50 -5.26
N TRP A 5 -6.03 6.66 -6.01
CA TRP A 5 -5.24 5.55 -6.55
C TRP A 5 -4.69 4.66 -5.43
N HIS A 6 -4.09 5.26 -4.39
CA HIS A 6 -3.55 4.53 -3.24
C HIS A 6 -4.60 3.67 -2.54
N ARG A 7 -5.79 4.23 -2.29
CA ARG A 7 -6.88 3.48 -1.66
C ARG A 7 -7.28 2.26 -2.49
N GLY A 8 -7.42 2.40 -3.80
CA GLY A 8 -7.76 1.29 -4.70
C GLY A 8 -6.71 0.18 -4.69
N TRP A 9 -5.43 0.55 -4.82
CA TRP A 9 -4.32 -0.41 -4.74
C TRP A 9 -4.15 -1.04 -3.36
N GLY A 10 -4.46 -0.31 -2.30
CA GLY A 10 -4.44 -0.83 -0.94
C GLY A 10 -5.46 -1.94 -0.72
N HIS A 11 -6.70 -1.75 -1.20
CA HIS A 11 -7.73 -2.79 -1.15
C HIS A 11 -7.34 -4.03 -1.97
N TYR A 12 -6.78 -3.84 -3.16
CA TYR A 12 -6.29 -4.95 -3.99
C TYR A 12 -5.23 -5.80 -3.28
N HIS A 13 -4.24 -5.18 -2.61
CA HIS A 13 -3.18 -5.92 -1.92
C HIS A 13 -3.69 -6.72 -0.73
N VAL A 14 -4.59 -6.14 0.07
CA VAL A 14 -5.22 -6.86 1.20
C VAL A 14 -5.98 -8.08 0.70
N TRP A 15 -6.83 -7.88 -0.32
CA TRP A 15 -7.57 -8.98 -0.94
C TRP A 15 -6.64 -10.08 -1.49
N TYR A 16 -5.56 -9.68 -2.17
CA TYR A 16 -4.58 -10.61 -2.73
C TYR A 16 -3.86 -11.43 -1.65
N ILE A 17 -3.45 -10.80 -0.54
CA ILE A 17 -2.83 -11.48 0.60
C ILE A 17 -3.78 -12.51 1.21
N ASP A 18 -5.04 -12.15 1.40
CA ASP A 18 -6.04 -13.04 1.98
C ASP A 18 -6.34 -14.23 1.06
N LEU A 19 -6.41 -13.99 -0.25
CA LEU A 19 -6.54 -15.07 -1.25
C LEU A 19 -5.33 -16.01 -1.23
N TYR A 20 -4.11 -15.46 -1.11
CA TYR A 20 -2.88 -16.24 -1.00
C TYR A 20 -2.88 -17.13 0.25
N ARG A 21 -3.36 -16.62 1.39
CA ARG A 21 -3.53 -17.41 2.62
C ARG A 21 -4.59 -18.50 2.45
N ALA A 22 -5.73 -18.17 1.85
CA ALA A 22 -6.83 -19.11 1.64
C ALA A 22 -6.46 -20.27 0.70
N ALA A 23 -5.55 -20.03 -0.26
CA ALA A 23 -5.01 -21.05 -1.14
C ALA A 23 -3.98 -22.00 -0.47
N GLY A 24 -3.71 -21.84 0.83
CA GLY A 24 -2.83 -22.74 1.58
C GLY A 24 -1.34 -22.50 1.37
N HIS A 25 -0.96 -21.34 0.82
CA HIS A 25 0.45 -20.96 0.70
C HIS A 25 1.12 -20.86 2.07
N GLU A 26 2.42 -21.20 2.13
CA GLU A 26 3.17 -21.22 3.37
C GLU A 26 3.12 -19.87 4.09
N ARG A 27 3.07 -19.92 5.42
CA ARG A 27 3.01 -18.75 6.29
C ARG A 27 4.11 -17.72 5.97
N LYS A 28 5.30 -18.19 5.57
CA LYS A 28 6.44 -17.37 5.14
C LYS A 28 6.11 -16.51 3.91
N GLN A 29 5.50 -17.09 2.89
CA GLN A 29 5.13 -16.37 1.65
C GLN A 29 4.07 -15.30 1.91
N SER A 30 3.07 -15.61 2.75
CA SER A 30 2.07 -14.60 3.17
C SER A 30 2.67 -13.46 4.02
N GLY A 31 3.75 -13.75 4.75
CA GLY A 31 4.49 -12.76 5.54
C GLY A 31 5.31 -11.82 4.66
N GLU A 32 5.95 -12.33 3.61
CA GLU A 32 6.65 -11.52 2.61
C GLU A 32 5.67 -10.56 1.92
N LEU A 33 4.48 -11.03 1.53
CA LEU A 33 3.44 -10.18 0.94
C LEU A 33 2.95 -9.07 1.89
N ASN A 34 2.76 -9.37 3.18
CA ASN A 34 2.46 -8.34 4.19
C ASN A 34 3.55 -7.28 4.24
N HIS A 35 4.82 -7.70 4.30
CA HIS A 35 5.94 -6.77 4.38
C HIS A 35 6.03 -5.87 3.14
N HIS A 36 5.78 -6.43 1.94
CA HIS A 36 5.67 -5.65 0.72
C HIS A 36 4.54 -4.61 0.79
N PHE A 37 3.38 -4.99 1.32
CA PHE A 37 2.25 -4.07 1.47
C PHE A 37 2.52 -2.94 2.49
N GLU A 38 3.19 -3.24 3.60
CA GLU A 38 3.64 -2.23 4.57
C GLU A 38 4.61 -1.23 3.93
N ARG A 39 5.61 -1.70 3.18
CA ARG A 39 6.56 -0.83 2.47
C ARG A 39 5.88 0.05 1.43
N PHE A 40 4.93 -0.52 0.69
CA PHE A 40 4.11 0.24 -0.25
C PHE A 40 3.35 1.37 0.44
N ASN A 41 2.64 1.08 1.54
CA ASN A 41 1.90 2.09 2.31
C ASN A 41 2.81 3.18 2.86
N HIS A 42 3.98 2.80 3.39
CA HIS A 42 4.95 3.76 3.88
C HIS A 42 5.41 4.71 2.75
N HIS A 43 5.76 4.16 1.58
CA HIS A 43 6.26 4.96 0.46
C HIS A 43 5.20 5.94 -0.06
N VAL A 44 3.96 5.47 -0.22
CA VAL A 44 2.85 6.33 -0.67
C VAL A 44 2.51 7.39 0.38
N GLY A 45 2.60 7.05 1.68
CA GLY A 45 2.46 8.02 2.76
C GLY A 45 3.48 9.17 2.66
N CYS A 46 4.75 8.86 2.35
CA CYS A 46 5.77 9.87 2.11
C CYS A 46 5.44 10.76 0.90
N LEU A 47 4.98 10.17 -0.22
CA LEU A 47 4.62 10.93 -1.42
C LEU A 47 3.42 11.87 -1.18
N LEU A 48 2.38 11.40 -0.46
CA LEU A 48 1.24 12.24 -0.10
C LEU A 48 1.64 13.41 0.82
N ALA A 49 2.56 13.17 1.76
CA ALA A 49 3.08 14.21 2.63
C ALA A 49 3.89 15.26 1.85
N LEU A 50 4.62 14.85 0.81
CA LEU A 50 5.33 15.76 -0.09
C LEU A 50 4.36 16.58 -0.95
N GLU A 51 3.36 15.95 -1.56
CA GLU A 51 2.30 16.63 -2.35
C GLU A 51 1.59 17.71 -1.51
N GLN A 52 1.30 17.40 -0.24
CA GLN A 52 0.69 18.36 0.68
C GLN A 52 1.62 19.55 0.97
N LYS A 53 2.92 19.31 1.21
CA LYS A 53 3.89 20.38 1.45
C LYS A 53 4.05 21.28 0.23
N GLU A 54 4.22 20.70 -0.97
CA GLU A 54 4.34 21.48 -2.22
C GLU A 54 3.08 22.31 -2.49
N SER A 55 1.90 21.76 -2.22
CA SER A 55 0.64 22.52 -2.35
C SER A 55 0.55 23.71 -1.39
N VAL A 56 1.16 23.63 -0.21
CA VAL A 56 1.20 24.75 0.76
C VAL A 56 2.17 25.85 0.32
N TYR A 57 3.31 25.50 -0.29
CA TYR A 57 4.30 26.48 -0.75
C TYR A 57 3.96 27.14 -2.09
N ASN A 58 3.12 26.52 -2.92
CA ASN A 58 2.67 27.06 -4.21
C ASN A 58 1.33 27.83 -4.14
N LYS A 59 0.91 28.26 -2.95
CA LYS A 59 -0.26 29.13 -2.72
C LYS A 59 0.18 30.53 -2.33
#